data_AF-A0A2D8SVJ3-F1
#
_entry.id   AF-A0A2D8SVJ3-F1
#
_cell.length_a   1.000
_cell.length_b   1.000
_cell.length_c   1.000
_cell.angle_alpha   90.00
_cell.angle_beta   90.00
_cell.angle_gamma   90.00
#
_symmetry.space_group_name_H-M   'P 1'
#
loop_
_entity.id
_entity.type
_entity.pdbx_description
1 polymer ?
#
loop_
_entity_poly.entity_id
_entity_poly.type
_entity_poly.pdbx_seq_one_letter_code
_entity_poly.pdbx_strand_id
1 'polypeptide(L)'
;MDSTPQTSLSTRPDSIAIHFTGDTAIECSLPGEQRKGLPERLRMLSAMADTIRTSSISGILDVVVSPNRVTVVYDPLLIDCLATLEASIYAAASQPNAPLSEASRLHTVPVQYGKDAGPDFDAVCRSHAIDTKTLIQLHTEPEYLVTAIGFVPGFP
;
A
#
# COMPACT_ATOMS: atom_id res chain seq x y z
N MET A 1 -34.24 25.84 5.35
CA MET A 1 -34.60 24.44 5.66
C MET A 1 -34.12 23.60 4.51
N ASP A 2 -32.86 23.16 4.59
CA ASP A 2 -32.38 21.94 3.93
C ASP A 2 -31.01 21.65 4.53
N SER A 3 -31.04 20.93 5.64
CA SER A 3 -29.84 20.41 6.30
C SER A 3 -29.63 19.01 5.76
N THR A 4 -28.70 18.87 4.83
CA THR A 4 -28.18 17.59 4.37
C THR A 4 -27.70 16.79 5.59
N PRO A 5 -28.12 15.53 5.78
CA PRO A 5 -27.60 14.73 6.88
C PRO A 5 -26.15 14.35 6.54
N GLN A 6 -25.21 14.92 7.29
CA GLN A 6 -23.88 14.33 7.46
C GLN A 6 -24.08 12.97 8.15
N THR A 7 -24.05 11.90 7.36
CA THR A 7 -23.95 10.54 7.89
C THR A 7 -22.53 10.34 8.42
N SER A 8 -22.25 10.89 9.60
CA SER A 8 -21.05 10.56 10.36
C SER A 8 -21.22 9.17 10.95
N LEU A 9 -20.75 8.14 10.24
CA LEU A 9 -20.57 6.83 10.86
C LEU A 9 -19.44 6.95 11.90
N SER A 10 -19.82 6.69 13.14
CA SER A 10 -18.96 6.51 14.30
C SER A 10 -17.86 5.49 13.99
N THR A 11 -16.68 5.98 13.60
CA THR A 11 -15.46 5.17 13.49
C THR A 11 -15.00 4.83 14.90
N ARG A 12 -15.04 3.55 15.27
CA ARG A 12 -14.34 3.09 16.48
C ARG A 12 -12.84 3.36 16.26
N PRO A 13 -12.12 3.91 17.25
CA PRO A 13 -10.72 4.33 17.08
C PRO A 13 -9.75 3.18 16.70
N ASP A 14 -10.19 1.92 16.84
CA ASP A 14 -9.45 0.71 16.48
C ASP A 14 -10.04 -0.05 15.27
N SER A 15 -10.90 0.58 14.46
CA SER A 15 -11.52 -0.05 13.27
C SER A 15 -10.90 0.44 11.96
N ILE A 16 -10.98 -0.40 10.92
CA ILE A 16 -10.53 -0.05 9.56
C ILE A 16 -11.34 1.14 9.07
N ALA A 17 -10.64 2.15 8.55
CA ALA A 17 -11.26 3.31 7.92
C ALA A 17 -11.49 3.02 6.43
N ILE A 18 -12.70 3.30 5.96
CA ILE A 18 -13.08 3.17 4.55
C ILE A 18 -13.43 4.54 3.99
N HIS A 19 -12.87 4.86 2.84
CA HIS A 19 -13.11 6.12 2.13
C HIS A 19 -13.35 5.87 0.65
N PHE A 20 -14.35 6.53 0.07
CA PHE A 20 -14.55 6.51 -1.37
C PHE A 20 -13.56 7.47 -2.04
N THR A 21 -12.90 6.98 -3.09
CA THR A 21 -11.98 7.76 -3.92
C THR A 21 -12.56 7.85 -5.32
N GLY A 22 -13.25 8.95 -5.60
CA GLY A 22 -14.06 9.09 -6.81
C GLY A 22 -15.29 8.18 -6.78
N ASP A 23 -15.73 7.76 -7.97
CA ASP A 23 -16.93 6.95 -8.22
C ASP A 23 -16.63 5.48 -8.59
N THR A 24 -15.34 5.10 -8.66
CA THR A 24 -14.90 3.76 -9.08
C THR A 24 -13.90 3.10 -8.13
N ALA A 25 -13.60 3.71 -6.97
CA ALA A 25 -12.67 3.14 -6.01
C ALA A 25 -13.03 3.40 -4.54
N ILE A 26 -12.58 2.47 -3.69
CA ILE A 26 -12.66 2.53 -2.23
C ILE A 26 -11.27 2.30 -1.65
N GLU A 27 -10.84 3.12 -0.70
CA GLU A 27 -9.61 2.94 0.06
C GLU A 27 -9.92 2.40 1.46
N CYS A 28 -9.21 1.33 1.85
CA CYS A 28 -9.22 0.73 3.18
C CYS A 28 -7.89 1.04 3.89
N SER A 29 -7.94 1.69 5.05
CA SER A 29 -6.76 2.07 5.84
C SER A 29 -6.77 1.43 7.22
N LEU A 30 -5.59 1.02 7.71
CA LEU A 30 -5.46 0.39 9.03
C LEU A 30 -5.52 1.44 10.15
N PRO A 31 -6.16 1.14 11.29
CA PRO A 31 -6.18 2.04 12.45
C PRO A 31 -4.79 2.12 13.10
N GLY A 32 -4.41 3.31 13.56
CA GLY A 32 -3.27 3.48 14.46
C GLY A 32 -1.90 3.16 13.87
N GLU A 33 -1.68 3.47 12.58
CA GLU A 33 -0.52 3.12 11.73
C GLU A 33 0.88 3.34 12.32
N GLN A 34 1.01 4.10 13.40
CA GLN A 34 2.29 4.47 14.03
C GLN A 34 2.80 3.42 15.06
N ARG A 35 1.98 2.44 15.48
CA ARG A 35 2.35 1.51 16.56
C ARG A 35 3.11 0.26 16.11
N LYS A 36 3.03 -0.12 14.83
CA LYS A 36 3.63 -1.34 14.27
C LYS A 36 4.79 -1.02 13.35
N GLY A 37 5.77 -1.93 13.26
CA GLY A 37 6.88 -1.79 12.31
C GLY A 37 6.40 -1.87 10.86
N LEU A 38 7.08 -1.17 9.94
CA LEU A 38 6.76 -1.16 8.50
C LEU A 38 6.56 -2.56 7.89
N PRO A 39 7.41 -3.57 8.17
CA PRO A 39 7.22 -4.92 7.60
C PRO A 39 5.93 -5.58 8.08
N GLU A 40 5.57 -5.40 9.35
CA GLU A 40 4.33 -5.94 9.91
C GLU A 40 3.12 -5.26 9.27
N ARG A 41 3.17 -3.94 9.10
CA ARG A 41 2.10 -3.17 8.47
C ARG A 41 1.86 -3.62 7.02
N LEU A 42 2.92 -3.76 6.24
CA LEU A 42 2.81 -4.23 4.84
C LEU A 42 2.24 -5.65 4.77
N ARG A 43 2.65 -6.55 5.67
CA ARG A 43 2.06 -7.89 5.76
C ARG A 43 0.56 -7.83 6.04
N MET A 44 0.12 -6.96 6.94
CA MET A 44 -1.30 -6.78 7.24
C MET A 44 -2.08 -6.24 6.03
N LEU A 45 -1.52 -5.29 5.30
CA LEU A 45 -2.15 -4.72 4.09
C LEU A 45 -2.21 -5.75 2.95
N SER A 46 -1.16 -6.55 2.76
CA SER A 46 -1.17 -7.65 1.78
C SER A 46 -2.21 -8.72 2.15
N ALA A 47 -2.27 -9.14 3.41
CA ALA A 47 -3.29 -10.09 3.87
C ALA A 47 -4.72 -9.56 3.70
N MET A 48 -4.95 -8.27 3.99
CA MET A 48 -6.21 -7.60 3.72
C MET A 48 -6.56 -7.64 2.23
N ALA A 49 -5.61 -7.27 1.36
CA ALA A 49 -5.82 -7.28 -0.08
C ALA A 49 -6.14 -8.70 -0.60
N ASP A 50 -5.42 -9.72 -0.13
CA ASP A 50 -5.67 -11.12 -0.52
C ASP A 50 -7.03 -11.61 -0.04
N THR A 51 -7.44 -11.21 1.16
CA THR A 51 -8.78 -11.53 1.68
C THR A 51 -9.87 -10.89 0.83
N ILE A 52 -9.72 -9.62 0.45
CA ILE A 52 -10.67 -8.93 -0.44
C ILE A 52 -10.72 -9.62 -1.81
N ARG A 53 -9.56 -9.94 -2.41
CA ARG A 53 -9.47 -10.65 -3.71
C ARG A 53 -10.16 -12.01 -3.67
N THR A 54 -9.99 -12.78 -2.58
CA THR A 54 -10.55 -14.13 -2.44
C THR A 54 -12.02 -14.14 -2.02
N SER A 55 -12.55 -13.02 -1.51
CA SER A 55 -13.96 -12.90 -1.11
C SER A 55 -14.95 -12.90 -2.28
N SER A 56 -14.47 -12.88 -3.54
CA SER A 56 -15.30 -12.99 -4.75
C SER A 56 -16.47 -11.98 -4.80
N ILE A 57 -16.24 -10.76 -4.33
CA ILE A 57 -17.24 -9.68 -4.34
C ILE A 57 -17.46 -9.25 -5.79
N SER A 58 -18.71 -9.29 -6.25
CA SER A 58 -19.09 -8.90 -7.62
C SER A 58 -18.66 -7.46 -7.93
N GLY A 59 -18.18 -7.23 -9.15
CA GLY A 59 -17.81 -5.90 -9.65
C GLY A 59 -16.44 -5.38 -9.21
N ILE A 60 -15.69 -6.08 -8.35
CA ILE A 60 -14.29 -5.73 -8.08
C ILE A 60 -13.43 -6.04 -9.31
N LEU A 61 -12.70 -5.02 -9.79
CA LEU A 61 -11.80 -5.10 -10.93
C LEU A 61 -10.35 -5.34 -10.50
N ASP A 62 -9.90 -4.64 -9.45
CA ASP A 62 -8.54 -4.75 -8.94
C ASP A 62 -8.46 -4.40 -7.46
N VAL A 63 -7.42 -4.89 -6.80
CA VAL A 63 -7.10 -4.59 -5.40
C VAL A 63 -5.62 -4.24 -5.33
N VAL A 64 -5.29 -3.00 -5.05
CA VAL A 64 -3.93 -2.45 -5.11
C VAL A 64 -3.43 -2.14 -3.70
N VAL A 65 -2.28 -2.74 -3.33
CA VAL A 65 -1.62 -2.47 -2.05
C VAL A 65 -0.75 -1.23 -2.17
N SER A 66 -0.82 -0.35 -1.17
CA SER A 66 0.03 0.82 -1.01
C SER A 66 0.66 0.80 0.40
N PRO A 67 1.67 1.64 0.71
CA PRO A 67 2.41 1.55 1.98
C PRO A 67 1.57 1.63 3.26
N ASN A 68 0.37 2.23 3.18
CA ASN A 68 -0.52 2.52 4.31
C ASN A 68 -1.97 2.06 4.07
N ARG A 69 -2.36 1.73 2.84
CA ARG A 69 -3.75 1.45 2.48
C ARG A 69 -3.88 0.40 1.38
N VAL A 70 -5.07 -0.14 1.24
CA VAL A 70 -5.48 -0.99 0.12
C VAL A 70 -6.54 -0.24 -0.68
N THR A 71 -6.35 -0.11 -1.99
CA THR A 71 -7.32 0.50 -2.90
C THR A 71 -8.06 -0.60 -3.63
N VAL A 72 -9.38 -0.62 -3.54
CA VAL A 72 -10.26 -1.53 -4.25
C VAL A 72 -10.89 -0.77 -5.40
N VAL A 73 -10.60 -1.19 -6.63
CA VAL A 73 -11.19 -0.63 -7.85
C VAL A 73 -12.37 -1.51 -8.25
N TYR A 74 -13.51 -0.89 -8.56
CA TYR A 74 -14.72 -1.61 -8.94
C TYR A 74 -15.39 -0.98 -10.16
N ASP A 75 -16.20 -1.78 -10.86
CA ASP A 75 -17.06 -1.32 -11.95
C ASP A 75 -18.45 -0.94 -11.38
N PRO A 76 -18.81 0.35 -11.32
CA PRO A 76 -20.09 0.78 -10.76
C PRO A 76 -21.31 0.21 -11.51
N LEU A 77 -21.15 -0.25 -12.76
CA LEU A 77 -22.24 -0.86 -13.54
C LEU A 77 -22.52 -2.31 -13.13
N LEU A 78 -21.60 -2.95 -12.41
CA LEU A 78 -21.73 -4.31 -11.90
C LEU A 78 -22.09 -4.36 -10.40
N ILE A 79 -22.30 -3.20 -9.79
CA ILE A 79 -22.64 -3.05 -8.37
C ILE A 79 -24.13 -2.74 -8.22
N ASP A 80 -24.84 -3.62 -7.52
CA ASP A 80 -26.28 -3.41 -7.24
C ASP A 80 -26.54 -2.28 -6.24
N CYS A 81 -25.69 -2.20 -5.21
CA CYS A 81 -25.85 -1.25 -4.11
C CYS A 81 -24.49 -0.88 -3.50
N LEU A 82 -24.19 0.42 -3.45
CA LEU A 82 -22.93 0.93 -2.91
C LEU A 82 -22.76 0.60 -1.42
N ALA A 83 -23.84 0.68 -0.64
CA ALA A 83 -23.81 0.35 0.79
C ALA A 83 -23.53 -1.15 1.02
N THR A 84 -24.02 -2.01 0.12
CA THR A 84 -23.73 -3.46 0.17
C THR A 84 -22.27 -3.73 -0.19
N LEU A 85 -21.74 -3.07 -1.23
CA LEU A 85 -20.33 -3.15 -1.60
C LEU A 85 -19.42 -2.70 -0.44
N GLU A 86 -19.70 -1.55 0.15
CA GLU A 86 -18.97 -1.01 1.30
C GLU A 86 -18.97 -1.99 2.48
N ALA A 87 -20.15 -2.52 2.83
CA ALA A 87 -20.27 -3.50 3.91
C ALA A 87 -19.51 -4.81 3.62
N SER A 88 -19.56 -5.31 2.37
CA SER A 88 -18.81 -6.50 1.95
C SER A 88 -17.30 -6.28 2.01
N ILE A 89 -16.81 -5.15 1.53
CA ILE A 89 -15.38 -4.79 1.59
C ILE A 89 -14.95 -4.62 3.05
N TYR A 90 -15.75 -3.93 3.89
CA TYR A 90 -15.46 -3.79 5.31
C TYR A 90 -15.38 -5.15 6.03
N ALA A 91 -16.34 -6.04 5.76
CA ALA A 91 -16.38 -7.37 6.35
C ALA A 91 -15.18 -8.22 5.93
N ALA A 92 -14.75 -8.12 4.68
CA ALA A 92 -13.55 -8.81 4.17
C ALA A 92 -12.27 -8.21 4.78
N ALA A 93 -12.15 -6.89 4.79
CA ALA A 93 -10.98 -6.19 5.31
C ALA A 93 -10.80 -6.40 6.83
N SER A 94 -11.90 -6.54 7.56
CA SER A 94 -11.91 -6.74 9.02
C SER A 94 -11.68 -8.19 9.45
N GLN A 95 -11.53 -9.13 8.52
CA GLN A 95 -11.21 -10.51 8.89
C GLN A 95 -9.85 -10.56 9.61
N PRO A 96 -9.69 -11.44 10.62
CA PRO A 96 -8.39 -11.68 11.21
C PRO A 96 -7.42 -12.14 10.13
N ASN A 97 -6.27 -11.47 10.02
CA ASN A 97 -5.23 -11.88 9.10
C ASN A 97 -4.83 -13.32 9.41
N ALA A 98 -4.96 -14.21 8.43
CA ALA A 98 -4.31 -15.50 8.50
C ALA A 98 -2.78 -15.28 8.62
N PRO A 99 -2.06 -16.14 9.37
CA PRO A 99 -0.60 -16.08 9.37
C PRO A 99 -0.10 -16.28 7.94
N LEU A 100 0.45 -15.22 7.34
CA LEU A 100 1.11 -15.32 6.05
C LEU A 100 2.34 -16.21 6.20
N SER A 101 2.39 -17.29 5.41
CA SER A 101 3.36 -18.37 5.53
C SER A 101 4.67 -18.12 4.78
N GLU A 102 4.82 -17.00 4.08
CA GLU A 102 5.98 -16.79 3.22
C GLU A 102 7.01 -15.85 3.86
N ALA A 103 8.23 -16.37 4.03
CA ALA A 103 9.38 -15.55 4.32
C ALA A 103 9.63 -14.58 3.15
N SER A 104 9.91 -13.32 3.46
CA SER A 104 10.29 -12.33 2.44
C SER A 104 11.52 -12.82 1.67
N ARG A 105 11.44 -12.78 0.35
CA ARG A 105 12.57 -13.14 -0.52
C ARG A 105 13.57 -11.99 -0.58
N LEU A 106 14.82 -12.26 -0.23
CA LEU A 106 15.91 -11.31 -0.41
C LEU A 106 16.41 -11.36 -1.87
N HIS A 107 16.47 -10.20 -2.52
CA HIS A 107 16.98 -10.05 -3.88
C HIS A 107 18.24 -9.18 -3.87
N THR A 108 19.31 -9.67 -4.50
CA THR A 108 20.51 -8.87 -4.76
C THR A 108 20.41 -8.26 -6.15
N VAL A 109 20.39 -6.93 -6.23
CA VAL A 109 20.34 -6.19 -7.50
C VAL A 109 21.74 -5.66 -7.81
N PRO A 110 22.38 -6.05 -8.93
CA PRO A 110 23.67 -5.49 -9.31
C PRO A 110 23.51 -4.04 -9.80
N VAL A 111 24.32 -3.13 -9.26
CA VAL A 111 24.26 -1.69 -9.59
C VAL A 111 25.64 -1.21 -10.02
N GLN A 112 25.71 -0.53 -11.17
CA GLN A 112 26.89 0.21 -11.62
C GLN A 112 26.77 1.67 -11.17
N TYR A 113 27.65 2.11 -10.27
CA TYR A 113 27.65 3.48 -9.76
C TYR A 113 28.51 4.43 -10.62
N GLY A 114 28.03 5.66 -10.77
CA GLY A 114 28.74 6.78 -11.39
C GLY A 114 28.92 6.69 -12.91
N LYS A 115 29.71 7.63 -13.46
CA LYS A 115 29.96 7.80 -14.90
C LYS A 115 28.63 7.94 -15.68
N ASP A 116 28.57 7.41 -16.89
CA ASP A 116 27.39 7.46 -17.75
C ASP A 116 26.18 6.70 -17.17
N ALA A 117 26.40 5.76 -16.23
CA ALA A 117 25.33 5.03 -15.56
C ALA A 117 24.65 5.84 -14.42
N GLY A 118 25.32 6.88 -13.93
CA GLY A 118 24.86 7.72 -12.83
C GLY A 118 25.39 9.14 -12.97
N PRO A 119 24.86 9.95 -13.91
CA PRO A 119 25.36 11.30 -14.18
C PRO A 119 25.26 12.23 -12.95
N ASP A 120 24.30 11.96 -12.06
CA ASP A 120 24.09 12.75 -10.84
C ASP A 120 24.95 12.31 -9.65
N PHE A 121 25.70 11.21 -9.79
CA PHE A 121 26.42 10.59 -8.68
C PHE A 121 27.39 11.57 -7.99
N ASP A 122 28.19 12.30 -8.76
CA ASP A 122 29.14 13.27 -8.21
C ASP A 122 28.43 14.47 -7.58
N ALA A 123 27.23 14.83 -8.06
CA ALA A 123 26.44 15.90 -7.48
C ALA A 123 25.89 15.49 -6.09
N VAL A 124 25.45 14.24 -5.93
CA VAL A 124 25.00 13.68 -4.65
C VAL A 124 26.16 13.63 -3.65
N CYS A 125 27.36 13.18 -4.05
CA CYS A 125 28.54 13.19 -3.18
C CYS A 125 28.85 14.61 -2.68
N ARG A 126 28.83 15.61 -3.58
CA ARG A 126 29.07 17.01 -3.23
C ARG A 126 28.00 17.60 -2.31
N SER A 127 26.72 17.31 -2.55
CA SER A 127 25.63 17.85 -1.73
C SER A 127 25.65 17.32 -0.30
N HIS A 128 26.14 16.10 -0.10
CA HIS A 128 26.26 15.47 1.21
C HIS A 128 27.67 15.58 1.83
N ALA A 129 28.63 16.21 1.14
CA ALA A 129 30.03 16.32 1.56
C ALA A 129 30.69 14.97 1.93
N ILE A 130 30.37 13.92 1.17
CA ILE A 130 30.91 12.56 1.33
C ILE A 130 31.66 12.13 0.08
N ASP A 131 32.58 11.18 0.24
CA ASP A 131 33.28 10.57 -0.89
C ASP A 131 32.45 9.45 -1.56
N THR A 132 32.89 9.06 -2.76
CA THR A 132 32.28 7.99 -3.57
C THR A 132 32.14 6.67 -2.81
N LYS A 133 33.17 6.31 -2.02
CA LYS A 133 33.19 5.02 -1.30
C LYS A 133 32.13 5.01 -0.20
N THR A 134 32.01 6.13 0.51
CA THR A 134 31.03 6.36 1.57
C THR A 134 29.61 6.32 1.00
N LEU A 135 29.35 6.98 -0.12
CA LEU A 135 28.02 6.94 -0.75
C LEU A 135 27.62 5.51 -1.15
N ILE A 136 28.52 4.77 -1.81
CA ILE A 136 28.25 3.38 -2.20
C ILE A 136 28.03 2.51 -0.96
N GLN A 137 28.85 2.66 0.08
CA GLN A 137 28.68 1.92 1.32
C GLN A 137 27.30 2.19 1.94
N LEU A 138 26.92 3.46 2.11
CA LEU A 138 25.63 3.84 2.69
C LEU A 138 24.43 3.38 1.85
N HIS A 139 24.57 3.29 0.53
CA HIS A 139 23.50 2.82 -0.36
C HIS A 139 23.41 1.29 -0.46
N THR A 140 24.48 0.56 -0.14
CA THR A 140 24.52 -0.91 -0.26
C THR A 140 24.39 -1.65 1.07
N GLU A 141 24.68 -0.99 2.18
CA GLU A 141 24.60 -1.56 3.52
C GLU A 141 23.16 -1.87 3.99
N PRO A 142 22.14 -1.04 3.72
CA PRO A 142 20.77 -1.34 4.13
C PRO A 142 20.10 -2.41 3.26
N GLU A 143 19.23 -3.20 3.88
CA GLU A 143 18.25 -4.00 3.15
C GLU A 143 17.01 -3.13 2.85
N TYR A 144 16.65 -3.01 1.57
CA TYR A 144 15.48 -2.26 1.13
C TYR A 144 14.26 -3.16 1.02
N LEU A 145 13.18 -2.78 1.71
CA LEU A 145 11.90 -3.47 1.65
C LEU A 145 11.02 -2.86 0.56
N VAL A 146 10.59 -3.68 -0.41
CA VAL A 146 9.60 -3.29 -1.41
C VAL A 146 8.27 -3.05 -0.70
N THR A 147 7.77 -1.82 -0.76
CA THR A 147 6.54 -1.42 -0.04
C THR A 147 5.31 -1.43 -0.93
N ALA A 148 5.47 -1.19 -2.22
CA ALA A 148 4.46 -1.27 -3.26
C ALA A 148 5.16 -1.43 -4.62
N ILE A 149 4.41 -1.74 -5.67
CA ILE A 149 4.90 -1.66 -7.06
C ILE A 149 4.00 -0.66 -7.80
N GLY A 150 4.56 0.33 -8.50
CA GLY A 150 3.78 1.39 -9.15
C GLY A 150 4.64 2.37 -9.95
N PHE A 151 4.08 3.50 -10.38
CA PHE A 151 4.68 4.50 -11.30
C PHE A 151 4.90 3.98 -12.73
N VAL A 152 5.67 2.91 -12.90
CA VAL A 152 5.85 2.17 -14.15
C VAL A 152 5.91 0.65 -13.86
N PRO A 153 5.67 -0.23 -14.83
CA PRO A 153 5.72 -1.67 -14.61
C PRO A 153 7.03 -2.12 -13.95
N GLY A 154 6.91 -2.72 -12.76
CA GLY A 154 8.06 -3.27 -12.02
C GLY A 154 8.87 -2.25 -11.20
N PHE A 155 8.42 -1.01 -11.05
CA PHE A 155 9.10 -0.03 -10.19
C PHE A 155 8.67 -0.20 -8.72
N PRO A 156 9.63 -0.45 -7.79
CA PRO A 156 9.36 -0.79 -6.38
C PRO A 156 9.27 0.39 -5.40
#